data_AF-H0HU14-F1
#
_entry.id   AF-H0HU14-F1
#
_cell.length_a   1.000
_cell.length_b   1.000
_cell.length_c   1.000
_cell.angle_alpha   90.00
_cell.angle_beta   90.00
_cell.angle_gamma   90.00
#
_symmetry.space_group_name_H-M   'P 1'
#
loop_
_entity.id
_entity.type
_entity.pdbx_description
1 polymer ?
#
loop_
_entity_poly.entity_id
_entity_poly.type
_entity_poly.pdbx_seq_one_letter_code
_entity_poly.pdbx_strand_id
1 'polypeptide(L)'
;MLLQEDGIIEMASVACLAAVVLGAGAASALWGLRAPLVVAGLIGFIELMDETSFGSRIFGFQPPALYGGGELDGFHDLLILAYRLLHDVDRSLAWLWVGLLLAASLGIMMFALTQLLNGIRNRRSGLTDHVLLFLHIGFIGLAQVIDIATASNALSAVEEMFEFNASLALVFYVAQQAHRSWAESTARLSS
;
A
#
# COMPACT_ATOMS: atom_id res chain seq x y z
N MET A 1 22.91 9.14 8.32
CA MET A 1 23.59 8.16 7.45
C MET A 1 22.83 6.86 7.63
N LEU A 2 21.74 6.75 6.87
CA LEU A 2 20.91 5.57 6.74
C LEU A 2 21.69 4.50 5.97
N LEU A 3 21.41 3.24 6.26
CA LEU A 3 22.18 2.11 5.81
C LEU A 3 22.13 2.05 4.28
N GLN A 4 23.31 1.92 3.69
CA GLN A 4 23.52 1.67 2.27
C GLN A 4 22.99 0.27 1.82
N GLU A 5 22.27 -0.43 2.71
CA GLU A 5 21.60 -1.72 2.51
C GLU A 5 20.07 -1.58 2.29
N ASP A 6 19.47 -0.39 2.53
CA ASP A 6 18.01 -0.12 2.40
C ASP A 6 17.50 -0.20 0.94
N GLY A 7 18.40 -0.15 -0.05
CA GLY A 7 18.00 -0.04 -1.45
C GLY A 7 17.38 -1.29 -2.09
N ILE A 8 17.52 -2.50 -1.54
CA ILE A 8 17.02 -3.70 -2.25
C ILE A 8 15.52 -3.90 -2.05
N ILE A 9 15.04 -3.82 -0.79
CA ILE A 9 13.62 -4.04 -0.48
C ILE A 9 12.80 -2.87 -1.03
N GLU A 10 13.27 -1.64 -0.81
CA GLU A 10 12.70 -0.41 -1.38
C GLU A 10 12.60 -0.49 -2.92
N MET A 11 13.69 -0.83 -3.63
CA MET A 11 13.63 -0.97 -5.10
C MET A 11 12.75 -2.14 -5.55
N ALA A 12 12.63 -3.20 -4.75
CA ALA A 12 11.71 -4.28 -5.03
C ALA A 12 10.25 -3.83 -4.86
N SER A 13 9.94 -3.00 -3.86
CA SER A 13 8.64 -2.34 -3.69
C SER A 13 8.33 -1.45 -4.89
N VAL A 14 9.26 -0.56 -5.29
CA VAL A 14 9.14 0.27 -6.51
C VAL A 14 8.83 -0.60 -7.74
N ALA A 15 9.56 -1.69 -7.95
CA ALA A 15 9.35 -2.57 -9.09
C ALA A 15 7.97 -3.25 -9.05
N CYS A 16 7.51 -3.68 -7.88
CA CYS A 16 6.19 -4.25 -7.68
C CYS A 16 5.09 -3.21 -7.98
N LEU A 17 5.23 -1.99 -7.46
CA LEU A 17 4.26 -0.91 -7.66
C LEU A 17 4.21 -0.46 -9.13
N ALA A 18 5.35 -0.37 -9.80
CA ALA A 18 5.40 -0.14 -11.25
C ALA A 18 4.68 -1.26 -12.03
N ALA A 19 4.87 -2.52 -11.64
CA ALA A 19 4.17 -3.65 -12.23
C ALA A 19 2.65 -3.61 -11.98
N VAL A 20 2.21 -3.14 -10.81
CA VAL A 20 0.78 -2.90 -10.49
C VAL A 20 0.20 -1.85 -11.45
N VAL A 21 0.84 -0.69 -11.56
CA VAL A 21 0.34 0.43 -12.39
C VAL A 21 0.26 0.01 -13.87
N LEU A 22 1.36 -0.54 -14.40
CA LEU A 22 1.42 -0.98 -15.79
C LEU A 22 0.49 -2.16 -16.06
N GLY A 23 0.44 -3.14 -15.15
CA GLY A 23 -0.40 -4.32 -15.25
C GLY A 23 -1.90 -3.98 -15.21
N ALA A 24 -2.31 -3.08 -14.30
CA ALA A 24 -3.68 -2.60 -14.21
C ALA A 24 -4.09 -1.82 -15.45
N GLY A 25 -3.21 -0.94 -15.96
CA GLY A 25 -3.43 -0.20 -17.20
C GLY A 25 -3.55 -1.11 -18.42
N ALA A 26 -2.61 -2.04 -18.59
CA ALA A 26 -2.62 -3.00 -19.70
C ALA A 26 -3.86 -3.91 -19.66
N ALA A 27 -4.20 -4.47 -18.49
CA ALA A 27 -5.38 -5.31 -18.33
C ALA A 27 -6.68 -4.52 -18.64
N SER A 28 -6.76 -3.27 -18.20
CA SER A 28 -7.91 -2.39 -18.49
C SER A 28 -8.02 -2.06 -19.98
N ALA A 29 -6.90 -1.87 -20.67
CA ALA A 29 -6.87 -1.60 -22.11
C ALA A 29 -7.25 -2.83 -22.95
N LEU A 30 -6.79 -4.02 -22.54
CA LEU A 30 -6.99 -5.27 -23.28
C LEU A 30 -8.37 -5.92 -23.02
N TRP A 31 -8.85 -5.86 -21.78
CA TRP A 31 -10.05 -6.60 -21.35
C TRP A 31 -11.15 -5.71 -20.77
N GLY A 32 -11.02 -4.40 -20.96
CA GLY A 32 -12.00 -3.40 -20.57
C GLY A 32 -11.81 -2.86 -19.16
N LEU A 33 -12.36 -1.66 -18.96
CA LEU A 33 -12.25 -0.93 -17.70
C LEU A 33 -13.07 -1.59 -16.61
N ARG A 34 -12.43 -1.94 -15.49
CA ARG A 34 -13.10 -2.50 -14.31
C ARG A 34 -12.68 -1.78 -13.05
N ALA A 35 -13.65 -1.50 -12.18
CA ALA A 35 -13.40 -0.78 -10.94
C ALA A 35 -12.27 -1.40 -10.08
N PRO A 36 -12.17 -2.73 -9.89
CA PRO A 36 -11.05 -3.35 -9.18
C PRO A 36 -9.66 -3.02 -9.74
N LEU A 37 -9.52 -3.05 -11.08
CA LEU A 37 -8.25 -2.74 -11.76
C LEU A 37 -7.93 -1.26 -11.68
N VAL A 38 -8.92 -0.38 -11.88
CA VAL A 38 -8.72 1.07 -11.78
C VAL A 38 -8.32 1.47 -10.38
N VAL A 39 -9.02 0.97 -9.35
CA VAL A 39 -8.71 1.27 -7.95
C VAL A 39 -7.31 0.75 -7.60
N ALA A 40 -6.97 -0.50 -7.94
CA ALA A 40 -5.64 -1.04 -7.68
C ALA A 40 -4.53 -0.26 -8.40
N GLY A 41 -4.76 0.14 -9.66
CA GLY A 41 -3.81 0.95 -10.43
C GLY A 41 -3.60 2.34 -9.83
N LEU A 42 -4.66 2.99 -9.34
CA LEU A 42 -4.57 4.28 -8.67
C LEU A 42 -3.84 4.17 -7.32
N ILE A 43 -4.15 3.15 -6.52
CA ILE A 43 -3.44 2.89 -5.26
C ILE A 43 -1.96 2.64 -5.53
N GLY A 44 -1.64 1.73 -6.46
CA GLY A 44 -0.26 1.44 -6.84
C GLY A 44 0.49 2.65 -7.40
N PHE A 45 -0.22 3.58 -8.08
CA PHE A 45 0.39 4.81 -8.55
C PHE A 45 0.70 5.77 -7.41
N ILE A 46 -0.23 5.94 -6.46
CA ILE A 46 -0.03 6.77 -5.27
C ILE A 46 1.18 6.27 -4.48
N GLU A 47 1.26 4.97 -4.23
CA GLU A 47 2.39 4.37 -3.51
C GLU A 47 3.69 4.38 -4.32
N LEU A 48 3.63 4.23 -5.64
CA LEU A 48 4.83 4.39 -6.46
C LEU A 48 5.39 5.81 -6.36
N MET A 49 4.51 6.81 -6.32
CA MET A 49 4.93 8.19 -6.10
C MET A 49 5.46 8.38 -4.69
N ASP A 50 4.86 7.76 -3.68
CA ASP A 50 5.35 7.73 -2.29
C ASP A 50 6.80 7.22 -2.23
N GLU A 51 7.03 6.02 -2.74
CA GLU A 51 8.33 5.32 -2.68
C GLU A 51 9.45 6.02 -3.49
N THR A 52 9.06 6.69 -4.58
CA THR A 52 10.02 7.40 -5.46
C THR A 52 10.21 8.86 -5.08
N SER A 53 9.67 9.27 -3.93
CA SER A 53 9.72 10.63 -3.42
C SER A 53 9.11 11.66 -4.39
N PHE A 54 7.94 11.35 -4.96
CA PHE A 54 7.31 12.04 -6.10
C PHE A 54 8.24 12.19 -7.33
N GLY A 55 9.14 11.22 -7.52
CA GLY A 55 10.15 11.27 -8.56
C GLY A 55 11.30 12.22 -8.27
N SER A 56 11.42 12.82 -7.08
CA SER A 56 12.59 13.63 -6.70
C SER A 56 13.88 12.82 -6.80
N ARG A 57 13.84 11.54 -6.44
CA ARG A 57 14.95 10.58 -6.57
C ARG A 57 15.32 10.28 -8.02
N ILE A 58 14.37 10.39 -8.94
CA ILE A 58 14.54 10.07 -10.36
C ILE A 58 14.96 11.32 -11.16
N PHE A 59 14.36 12.47 -10.85
CA PHE A 59 14.48 13.70 -11.64
C PHE A 59 15.28 14.81 -10.93
N GLY A 60 15.68 14.62 -9.67
CA GLY A 60 16.54 15.53 -8.92
C GLY A 60 15.87 16.82 -8.44
N PHE A 61 14.54 16.84 -8.29
CA PHE A 61 13.82 17.99 -7.73
C PHE A 61 13.99 18.05 -6.20
N GLN A 62 13.93 19.25 -5.62
CA GLN A 62 13.93 19.41 -4.16
C GLN A 62 12.50 19.29 -3.62
N PRO A 63 12.20 18.35 -2.71
CA PRO A 63 10.89 18.26 -2.09
C PRO A 63 10.62 19.45 -1.15
N PRO A 64 9.35 19.85 -0.97
CA PRO A 64 9.01 20.99 -0.14
C PRO A 64 9.20 20.67 1.35
N ALA A 65 9.71 21.61 2.14
CA ALA A 65 9.97 21.38 3.57
C ALA A 65 8.69 21.12 4.38
N LEU A 66 8.76 20.18 5.34
CA LEU A 66 7.65 19.84 6.25
C LEU A 66 7.67 20.64 7.55
N TYR A 67 6.48 20.88 8.10
CA TYR A 67 6.33 21.43 9.45
C TYR A 67 6.92 20.48 10.50
N GLY A 68 7.73 21.02 11.41
CA GLY A 68 8.48 20.23 12.39
C GLY A 68 9.77 19.58 11.86
N GLY A 69 10.18 19.89 10.63
CA GLY A 69 11.43 19.40 10.01
C GLY A 69 11.21 18.26 9.01
N GLY A 70 12.23 17.97 8.19
CA GLY A 70 12.12 17.02 7.08
C GLY A 70 11.59 17.66 5.78
N GLU A 71 11.44 16.85 4.75
CA GLU A 71 10.94 17.23 3.42
C GLU A 71 9.72 16.35 3.10
N LEU A 72 8.70 16.90 2.45
CA LEU A 72 7.52 16.16 1.99
C LEU A 72 7.94 15.40 0.75
N ASP A 73 8.40 14.18 0.97
CA ASP A 73 8.81 13.29 -0.09
C ASP A 73 7.82 12.14 -0.27
N GLY A 74 6.97 11.84 0.72
CA GLY A 74 5.90 10.86 0.61
C GLY A 74 4.49 11.38 0.92
N PHE A 75 3.47 10.58 0.56
CA PHE A 75 2.16 10.59 1.20
C PHE A 75 2.21 10.09 2.65
N HIS A 76 3.12 9.17 3.01
CA HIS A 76 3.28 8.72 4.39
C HIS A 76 3.65 9.87 5.35
N ASP A 77 4.40 10.85 4.87
CA ASP A 77 4.69 12.10 5.58
C ASP A 77 3.45 12.87 6.03
N LEU A 78 2.31 12.73 5.34
CA LEU A 78 1.07 13.37 5.75
C LEU A 78 0.54 12.78 7.07
N LEU A 79 0.78 11.49 7.32
CA LEU A 79 0.43 10.83 8.57
C LEU A 79 1.36 11.26 9.70
N ILE A 80 2.67 11.39 9.42
CA ILE A 80 3.64 11.99 10.35
C ILE A 80 3.25 13.43 10.68
N LEU A 81 2.89 14.23 9.67
CA LEU A 81 2.46 15.61 9.85
C LEU A 81 1.21 15.69 10.72
N ALA A 82 0.22 14.83 10.48
CA ALA A 82 -0.98 14.73 11.32
C ALA A 82 -0.63 14.39 12.77
N TYR A 83 0.29 13.43 12.99
CA TYR A 83 0.79 13.10 14.32
C TYR A 83 1.46 14.30 15.00
N ARG A 84 2.35 15.04 14.30
CA ARG A 84 3.04 16.22 14.85
C ARG A 84 2.06 17.33 15.23
N LEU A 85 1.10 17.63 14.35
CA LEU A 85 0.07 18.63 14.62
C LEU A 85 -0.79 18.25 15.83
N LEU A 86 -1.18 16.97 15.94
CA LEU A 86 -1.91 16.49 17.12
C LEU A 86 -1.04 16.52 18.37
N HIS A 87 0.25 16.20 18.27
CA HIS A 87 1.16 16.20 19.41
C HIS A 87 1.38 17.61 19.97
N ASP A 88 1.44 18.61 19.09
CA ASP A 88 1.52 20.03 19.48
C ASP A 88 0.24 20.52 20.19
N VAL A 89 -0.92 19.97 19.82
CA VAL A 89 -2.20 20.27 20.50
C VAL A 89 -2.30 19.54 21.83
N ASP A 90 -2.15 18.21 21.81
CA ASP A 90 -2.18 17.36 22.98
C ASP A 90 -1.50 16.00 22.70
N ARG A 91 -0.51 15.66 23.53
CA ARG A 91 0.27 14.42 23.38
C ARG A 91 -0.59 13.15 23.44
N SER A 92 -1.65 13.13 24.24
CA SER A 92 -2.53 11.96 24.35
C SER A 92 -3.38 11.78 23.09
N LEU A 93 -3.80 12.86 22.43
CA LEU A 93 -4.51 12.79 21.15
C LEU A 93 -3.63 12.22 20.04
N ALA A 94 -2.35 12.59 20.02
CA ALA A 94 -1.39 12.04 19.05
C ALA A 94 -1.20 10.52 19.20
N TRP A 95 -1.05 10.04 20.44
CA TRP A 95 -0.95 8.60 20.70
C TRP A 95 -2.28 7.86 20.50
N LEU A 96 -3.42 8.51 20.76
CA LEU A 96 -4.73 7.96 20.42
C LEU A 96 -4.85 7.77 18.91
N TRP A 97 -4.40 8.73 18.10
CA TRP A 97 -4.37 8.61 16.63
C TRP A 97 -3.54 7.40 16.18
N VAL A 98 -2.32 7.25 16.69
CA VAL A 98 -1.46 6.08 16.40
C VAL A 98 -2.12 4.78 16.85
N GLY A 99 -2.74 4.76 18.04
CA GLY A 99 -3.46 3.60 18.55
C GLY A 99 -4.67 3.22 17.69
N LEU A 100 -5.39 4.20 17.15
CA LEU A 100 -6.51 3.98 16.23
C LEU A 100 -6.04 3.44 14.88
N LEU A 101 -4.94 3.97 14.34
CA LEU A 101 -4.31 3.41 13.13
C LEU A 101 -3.93 1.94 13.35
N LEU A 102 -3.23 1.64 14.44
CA LEU A 102 -2.86 0.26 14.79
C LEU A 102 -4.07 -0.66 14.92
N ALA A 103 -5.10 -0.22 15.66
CA ALA A 103 -6.32 -1.00 15.85
C ALA A 103 -7.06 -1.24 14.53
N ALA A 104 -7.13 -0.24 13.65
CA ALA A 104 -7.73 -0.36 12.33
C ALA A 104 -6.95 -1.34 11.45
N SER A 105 -5.62 -1.22 11.38
CA SER A 105 -4.75 -2.10 10.60
C SER A 105 -4.88 -3.57 11.04
N LEU A 106 -4.81 -3.82 12.36
CA LEU A 106 -5.02 -5.16 12.91
C LEU A 106 -6.44 -5.67 12.67
N GLY A 107 -7.45 -4.82 12.79
CA GLY A 107 -8.84 -5.13 12.48
C GLY A 107 -9.03 -5.58 11.03
N ILE A 108 -8.43 -4.86 10.09
CA ILE A 108 -8.45 -5.17 8.66
C ILE A 108 -7.70 -6.49 8.39
N MET A 109 -6.55 -6.72 9.02
CA MET A 109 -5.82 -7.99 8.87
C MET A 109 -6.60 -9.18 9.40
N MET A 110 -7.23 -9.06 10.58
CA MET A 110 -8.09 -10.10 11.13
C MET A 110 -9.28 -10.35 10.20
N PHE A 111 -9.90 -9.30 9.68
CA PHE A 111 -10.98 -9.41 8.71
C PHE A 111 -10.50 -10.12 7.43
N ALA A 112 -9.36 -9.74 6.86
CA ALA A 112 -8.78 -10.41 5.70
C ALA A 112 -8.52 -11.91 5.96
N LEU A 113 -8.02 -12.26 7.15
CA LEU A 113 -7.84 -13.65 7.56
C LEU A 113 -9.18 -14.41 7.60
N THR A 114 -10.24 -13.81 8.14
CA THR A 114 -11.58 -14.45 8.13
C THR A 114 -12.08 -14.68 6.70
N GLN A 115 -11.82 -13.75 5.79
CA GLN A 115 -12.21 -13.87 4.37
C GLN A 115 -11.38 -14.93 3.65
N LEU A 116 -10.08 -15.03 3.94
CA LEU A 116 -9.22 -16.11 3.43
C LEU A 116 -9.73 -17.48 3.88
N LEU A 117 -10.04 -17.64 5.17
CA LEU A 117 -10.59 -18.89 5.73
C LEU A 117 -11.96 -19.22 5.13
N ASN A 118 -12.81 -18.23 4.87
CA ASN A 118 -14.09 -18.42 4.19
C ASN A 118 -13.90 -18.90 2.75
N GLY A 119 -12.92 -18.34 2.03
CA GLY A 119 -12.54 -18.79 0.68
C GLY A 119 -12.07 -20.25 0.65
N ILE A 120 -11.22 -20.65 1.60
CA ILE A 120 -10.73 -22.03 1.75
C ILE A 120 -11.88 -22.99 2.06
N ARG A 121 -12.85 -22.57 2.87
CA ARG A 121 -14.07 -23.34 3.21
C ARG A 121 -15.13 -23.34 2.11
N ASN A 122 -14.77 -22.87 0.91
CA ASN A 122 -15.65 -22.75 -0.25
C ASN A 122 -16.92 -21.89 0.00
N ARG A 123 -16.88 -21.00 0.99
CA ARG A 123 -17.92 -19.99 1.26
C ARG A 123 -17.56 -18.71 0.52
N ARG A 124 -17.45 -18.79 -0.80
CA ARG A 124 -17.07 -17.65 -1.65
C ARG A 124 -18.13 -16.55 -1.55
N SER A 125 -17.68 -15.33 -1.28
CA SER A 125 -18.49 -14.11 -1.36
C SER A 125 -17.76 -13.11 -2.25
N GLY A 126 -18.45 -12.06 -2.73
CA GLY A 126 -17.76 -11.00 -3.47
C GLY A 126 -16.56 -10.43 -2.71
N LEU A 127 -16.65 -10.36 -1.37
CA LEU A 127 -15.57 -9.86 -0.52
C LEU A 127 -14.36 -10.80 -0.41
N THR A 128 -14.52 -12.12 -0.60
CA THR A 128 -13.36 -13.04 -0.59
C THR A 128 -12.43 -12.80 -1.76
N ASP A 129 -12.94 -12.15 -2.81
CA ASP A 129 -12.18 -11.80 -4.01
C ASP A 129 -11.31 -10.55 -3.85
N HIS A 130 -11.47 -9.84 -2.74
CA HIS A 130 -10.74 -8.62 -2.41
C HIS A 130 -9.80 -8.81 -1.21
N VAL A 131 -9.56 -10.06 -0.78
CA VAL A 131 -8.74 -10.35 0.40
C VAL A 131 -7.32 -9.78 0.30
N LEU A 132 -6.72 -9.83 -0.88
CA LEU A 132 -5.38 -9.29 -1.13
C LEU A 132 -5.33 -7.76 -0.98
N LEU A 133 -6.40 -7.07 -1.39
CA LEU A 133 -6.53 -5.62 -1.20
C LEU A 133 -6.66 -5.27 0.29
N PHE A 134 -7.39 -6.06 1.08
CA PHE A 134 -7.46 -5.84 2.53
C PHE A 134 -6.12 -6.11 3.21
N LEU A 135 -5.39 -7.16 2.83
CA LEU A 135 -4.05 -7.42 3.35
C LEU A 135 -3.10 -6.27 3.04
N HIS A 136 -3.13 -5.77 1.81
CA HIS A 136 -2.36 -4.61 1.39
C HIS A 136 -2.62 -3.38 2.28
N ILE A 137 -3.88 -2.99 2.48
CA ILE A 137 -4.25 -1.86 3.36
C ILE A 137 -3.77 -2.11 4.80
N GLY A 138 -3.91 -3.34 5.30
CA GLY A 138 -3.46 -3.71 6.64
C GLY A 138 -1.95 -3.58 6.81
N PHE A 139 -1.17 -4.00 5.80
CA PHE A 139 0.30 -3.91 5.83
C PHE A 139 0.80 -2.47 5.76
N ILE A 140 0.27 -1.64 4.84
CA ILE A 140 0.59 -0.20 4.81
C ILE A 140 0.28 0.42 6.17
N GLY A 141 -0.92 0.20 6.70
CA GLY A 141 -1.28 0.75 8.00
C GLY A 141 -0.41 0.27 9.17
N LEU A 142 0.25 -0.90 9.09
CA LEU A 142 1.23 -1.34 10.08
C LEU A 142 2.59 -0.67 9.88
N ALA A 143 3.05 -0.52 8.63
CA ALA A 143 4.27 0.21 8.31
C ALA A 143 4.20 1.65 8.86
N GLN A 144 3.09 2.33 8.59
CA GLN A 144 2.84 3.71 9.04
C GLN A 144 2.82 3.86 10.57
N VAL A 145 2.33 2.84 11.30
CA VAL A 145 2.40 2.87 12.77
C VAL A 145 3.84 2.73 13.26
N ILE A 146 4.65 1.91 12.59
CA ILE A 146 6.05 1.72 12.95
C ILE A 146 6.82 3.00 12.71
N ASP A 147 6.72 3.57 11.51
CA ASP A 147 7.35 4.81 11.09
C ASP A 147 7.11 5.94 12.11
N ILE A 148 5.85 6.16 12.50
CA ILE A 148 5.50 7.20 13.48
C ILE A 148 6.01 6.87 14.90
N ALA A 149 5.99 5.61 15.31
CA ALA A 149 6.22 5.22 16.70
C ALA A 149 7.71 5.10 17.08
N THR A 150 8.63 4.99 16.12
CA THR A 150 10.03 4.66 16.42
C THR A 150 11.02 5.16 15.39
N ALA A 151 12.25 5.41 15.83
CA ALA A 151 13.40 5.70 14.96
C ALA A 151 14.46 4.59 15.03
N SER A 152 14.05 3.37 15.41
CA SER A 152 14.95 2.22 15.57
C SER A 152 15.22 1.56 14.21
N ASN A 153 16.49 1.38 13.85
CA ASN A 153 16.89 0.70 12.61
C ASN A 153 16.23 -0.69 12.44
N ALA A 154 16.08 -1.45 13.52
CA ALA A 154 15.47 -2.78 13.43
C ALA A 154 13.96 -2.71 13.12
N LEU A 155 13.28 -1.65 13.53
CA LEU A 155 11.87 -1.45 13.23
C LEU A 155 11.67 -0.81 11.85
N SER A 156 12.59 0.05 11.41
CA SER A 156 12.68 0.54 10.02
C SER A 156 12.74 -0.61 9.01
N ALA A 157 13.56 -1.64 9.27
CA ALA A 157 13.58 -2.82 8.40
C ALA A 157 12.24 -3.60 8.40
N VAL A 158 11.50 -3.59 9.51
CA VAL A 158 10.18 -4.25 9.61
C VAL A 158 9.10 -3.45 8.88
N GLU A 159 9.17 -2.13 8.95
CA GLU A 159 8.36 -1.20 8.17
C GLU A 159 8.55 -1.45 6.67
N GLU A 160 9.79 -1.42 6.17
CA GLU A 160 10.10 -1.73 4.76
C GLU A 160 9.58 -3.11 4.35
N MET A 161 9.72 -4.12 5.21
CA MET A 161 9.15 -5.45 4.96
C MET A 161 7.63 -5.43 4.86
N PHE A 162 6.93 -4.61 5.65
CA PHE A 162 5.48 -4.49 5.53
C PHE A 162 5.07 -3.78 4.25
N GLU A 163 5.74 -2.71 3.85
CA GLU A 163 5.49 -2.00 2.59
C GLU A 163 5.74 -2.89 1.39
N PHE A 164 6.84 -3.65 1.41
CA PHE A 164 7.12 -4.63 0.37
C PHE A 164 6.03 -5.71 0.28
N ASN A 165 5.59 -6.26 1.42
CA ASN A 165 4.49 -7.23 1.43
C ASN A 165 3.17 -6.62 0.95
N ALA A 166 2.92 -5.33 1.23
CA ALA A 166 1.77 -4.62 0.72
C ALA A 166 1.83 -4.50 -0.81
N SER A 167 2.98 -4.13 -1.37
CA SER A 167 3.17 -4.03 -2.82
C SER A 167 2.99 -5.38 -3.51
N LEU A 168 3.53 -6.47 -2.95
CA LEU A 168 3.34 -7.84 -3.44
C LEU A 168 1.87 -8.26 -3.42
N ALA A 169 1.16 -8.00 -2.31
CA ALA A 169 -0.26 -8.29 -2.22
C ALA A 169 -1.05 -7.59 -3.33
N LEU A 170 -0.70 -6.35 -3.65
CA LEU A 170 -1.33 -5.57 -4.71
C LEU A 170 -0.98 -6.10 -6.12
N VAL A 171 0.25 -6.56 -6.36
CA VAL A 171 0.64 -7.25 -7.62
C VAL A 171 -0.23 -8.48 -7.84
N PHE A 172 -0.34 -9.37 -6.85
CA PHE A 172 -1.16 -10.57 -6.95
C PHE A 172 -2.65 -10.23 -7.10
N TYR A 173 -3.10 -9.15 -6.47
CA TYR A 173 -4.46 -8.67 -6.62
C TYR A 173 -4.75 -8.23 -8.07
N VAL A 174 -3.88 -7.42 -8.67
CA VAL A 174 -4.00 -7.03 -10.10
C VAL A 174 -3.98 -8.25 -11.00
N ALA A 175 -3.05 -9.19 -10.80
CA ALA A 175 -2.98 -10.42 -11.60
C ALA A 175 -4.27 -11.25 -11.49
N GLN A 176 -4.84 -11.37 -10.29
CA GLN A 176 -6.11 -12.06 -10.06
C GLN A 176 -7.27 -11.38 -10.80
N GLN A 177 -7.39 -10.05 -10.70
CA GLN A 177 -8.46 -9.29 -11.35
C GLN A 177 -8.30 -9.27 -12.88
N ALA A 178 -7.08 -9.18 -13.37
CA ALA A 178 -6.74 -9.29 -14.79
C ALA A 178 -7.17 -10.65 -15.37
N HIS A 179 -6.82 -11.75 -14.70
CA HIS A 179 -7.20 -13.10 -15.14
C HIS A 179 -8.72 -13.29 -15.22
N ARG A 180 -9.46 -12.77 -14.24
CA ARG A 180 -10.93 -12.80 -14.25
C ARG A 180 -11.50 -11.97 -15.41
N SER A 181 -10.92 -10.81 -15.65
CA SER A 181 -11.33 -9.92 -16.74
C SER A 181 -11.15 -10.56 -18.10
N TRP A 182 -10.03 -11.24 -18.30
CA TRP A 182 -9.77 -12.04 -19.48
C TRP A 182 -10.80 -13.17 -19.64
N ALA A 183 -11.04 -13.97 -18.59
CA ALA A 183 -11.96 -15.12 -18.64
C ALA A 183 -13.41 -14.70 -18.95
N GLU A 184 -13.86 -13.58 -18.41
CA GLU A 184 -15.19 -13.05 -18.73
C GLU A 184 -15.27 -12.47 -20.15
N SER A 185 -14.19 -11.85 -20.63
CA SER A 185 -14.14 -11.30 -21.99
C SER A 185 -14.16 -12.40 -23.05
N THR A 186 -13.46 -13.51 -22.82
CA THR A 186 -13.48 -14.67 -23.73
C THR A 186 -14.84 -15.37 -23.73
N ALA A 187 -15.49 -15.49 -22.57
CA ALA A 187 -16.83 -16.06 -22.48
C ALA A 187 -17.87 -15.29 -23.32
N ARG A 188 -17.80 -13.94 -23.32
CA ARG A 188 -18.70 -13.09 -24.12
C ARG A 188 -18.49 -13.21 -25.63
N LEU A 189 -17.29 -13.57 -26.08
CA LEU A 189 -17.00 -13.77 -27.50
C LEU A 189 -17.49 -15.15 -28.01
N SER A 190 -17.74 -16.09 -27.09
CA SER A 190 -18.22 -17.44 -27.41
C SER A 190 -19.74 -17.63 -27.35
N SER A 191 -20.47 -16.60 -26.90
CA SER A 191 -21.94 -16.57 -26.79
C SER A 191 -22.58 -15.79 -27.93
#